data_AF-A0A6M1ZCG9-F1
#
_entry.id   AF-A0A6M1ZCG9-F1
#
_cell.length_a   1.000
_cell.length_b   1.000
_cell.length_c   1.000
_cell.angle_alpha   90.00
_cell.angle_beta   90.00
_cell.angle_gamma   90.00
#
_symmetry.space_group_name_H-M   'P 1'
#
loop_
_entity.id
_entity.type
_entity.pdbx_description
1 polymer ?
#
loop_
_entity_poly.entity_id
_entity_poly.type
_entity_poly.pdbx_seq_one_letter_code
_entity_poly.pdbx_strand_id
1 'polypeptide(L)'
;MIEFVSPPIAVGKEALHTFNKIKTKHGLLQLLSPTDCVKDRLASFFHWDDPQALTQAIEVSLSQKIDFKEIEHWSKKEGKLKDFRKFIQSYDEKTVAAQK
;
A
#
# COMPACT_ATOMS: atom_id res chain seq x y z
N MET A 1 15.10 2.28 16.60
CA MET A 1 15.95 3.01 15.62
C MET A 1 15.00 3.68 14.65
N ILE A 2 15.07 5.00 14.50
CA ILE A 2 14.24 5.75 13.54
C ILE A 2 15.11 6.00 12.32
N GLU A 3 14.72 5.47 11.17
CA GLU A 3 15.39 5.74 9.90
C GLU A 3 14.73 6.95 9.22
N PHE A 4 15.56 7.88 8.77
CA PHE A 4 15.15 8.98 7.91
C PHE A 4 15.59 8.68 6.48
N VAL A 5 14.63 8.46 5.59
CA VAL A 5 14.89 8.26 4.16
C VAL A 5 15.30 9.58 3.50
N SER A 6 16.35 9.52 2.67
CA SER A 6 16.76 10.65 1.83
C SER A 6 15.70 10.89 0.75
N PRO A 7 15.34 12.15 0.45
CA PRO A 7 14.37 12.44 -0.60
C PRO A 7 14.87 11.98 -1.99
N PRO A 8 13.96 11.66 -2.93
CA PRO A 8 12.50 11.77 -2.85
C PRO A 8 11.85 10.60 -2.09
N ILE A 9 10.71 10.87 -1.44
CA ILE A 9 9.93 9.80 -0.78
C ILE A 9 9.52 8.79 -1.86
N ALA A 10 9.86 7.52 -1.63
CA ALA A 10 9.60 6.43 -2.56
C ALA A 10 8.97 5.24 -1.85
N VAL A 11 8.17 4.48 -2.59
CA VAL A 11 7.62 3.19 -2.15
C VAL A 11 8.16 2.11 -3.09
N GLY A 12 9.02 1.24 -2.56
CA GLY A 12 9.84 0.36 -3.39
C GLY A 12 10.74 1.18 -4.32
N LYS A 13 10.68 0.92 -5.63
CA LYS A 13 11.45 1.65 -6.65
C LYS A 13 10.75 2.87 -7.25
N GLU A 14 9.53 3.19 -6.81
CA GLU A 14 8.74 4.29 -7.39
C GLU A 14 8.74 5.52 -6.47
N ALA A 15 9.16 6.66 -7.01
CA ALA A 15 9.09 7.95 -6.33
C ALA A 15 7.64 8.45 -6.29
N LEU A 16 7.22 8.96 -5.14
CA LEU A 16 5.88 9.48 -4.94
C LEU A 16 5.75 10.91 -5.47
N HIS A 17 4.71 11.14 -6.25
CA HIS A 17 4.42 12.45 -6.85
C HIS A 17 3.16 13.11 -6.30
N THR A 18 2.26 12.34 -5.68
CA THR A 18 0.96 12.81 -5.21
C THR A 18 0.80 12.55 -3.72
N PHE A 19 0.44 13.60 -2.97
CA PHE A 19 0.23 13.53 -1.52
C PHE A 19 -1.13 14.09 -1.15
N ASN A 20 -1.84 13.40 -0.26
CA ASN A 20 -3.05 13.91 0.36
C ASN A 20 -2.69 14.98 1.40
N LYS A 21 -3.46 16.07 1.45
CA LYS A 21 -3.18 17.19 2.36
C LYS A 21 -4.31 17.35 3.37
N ILE A 22 -4.00 17.29 4.66
CA ILE A 22 -4.93 17.60 5.74
C ILE A 22 -4.50 18.91 6.39
N LYS A 23 -5.39 19.91 6.37
CA LYS A 23 -5.15 21.19 7.05
C LYS A 23 -5.55 21.05 8.52
N THR A 24 -4.62 21.31 9.42
CA THR A 24 -4.84 21.29 10.87
C THR A 24 -4.60 22.69 11.45
N LYS A 25 -5.02 22.91 12.69
CA LYS A 25 -4.69 24.15 13.43
C LYS A 25 -3.19 24.39 13.62
N HIS A 26 -2.35 23.37 13.41
CA HIS A 26 -0.90 23.44 13.58
C HIS A 26 -0.12 23.46 12.26
N GLY A 27 -0.80 23.41 11.11
CA GLY A 27 -0.16 23.39 9.80
C GLY A 27 -0.74 22.34 8.85
N LEU A 28 -0.05 22.11 7.74
CA LEU A 28 -0.47 21.23 6.66
C LEU A 28 0.24 19.88 6.78
N LEU A 29 -0.53 18.81 6.98
CA LEU A 29 -0.03 17.44 7.01
C LEU A 29 -0.11 16.85 5.60
N GLN A 30 1.00 16.31 5.11
CA GLN A 30 1.03 15.54 3.86
C GLN A 30 1.03 14.05 4.18
N LEU A 31 0.11 13.31 3.58
CA LEU A 31 -0.08 11.89 3.78
C LEU A 31 0.06 11.16 2.45
N LEU A 32 0.49 9.91 2.52
CA LEU A 32 0.42 8.98 1.39
C LEU A 32 -1.03 8.86 0.91
N SER A 33 -1.19 8.65 -0.39
CA SER A 33 -2.47 8.20 -0.91
C SER A 33 -2.82 6.82 -0.32
N PRO A 34 -4.10 6.43 -0.24
CA PRO A 34 -4.46 5.07 0.16
C PRO A 34 -3.77 4.01 -0.71
N THR A 35 -3.64 4.25 -2.01
CA THR A 35 -2.92 3.35 -2.93
C THR A 35 -1.44 3.22 -2.55
N ASP A 36 -0.77 4.33 -2.26
CA ASP A 36 0.66 4.29 -1.91
C ASP A 36 0.91 3.71 -0.51
N CYS A 37 -0.03 3.91 0.42
CA CYS A 37 -0.04 3.23 1.71
C CYS A 37 -0.12 1.70 1.53
N VAL A 38 -1.00 1.23 0.64
CA VAL A 38 -1.11 -0.21 0.33
C VAL A 38 0.17 -0.72 -0.34
N LYS A 39 0.74 0.01 -1.31
CA LYS A 39 2.03 -0.37 -1.92
C LYS A 39 3.14 -0.50 -0.87
N ASP A 40 3.20 0.40 0.11
CA ASP A 40 4.21 0.37 1.17
C ASP A 40 4.08 -0.88 2.05
N ARG A 41 2.85 -1.20 2.46
CA ARG A 41 2.57 -2.44 3.19
C ARG A 41 2.85 -3.69 2.35
N LEU A 42 2.52 -3.66 1.06
CA LEU A 42 2.84 -4.76 0.15
C LEU A 42 4.35 -4.90 -0.09
N ALA A 43 5.13 -3.82 -0.07
CA ALA A 43 6.59 -3.91 -0.17
C ALA A 43 7.17 -4.73 0.98
N SER A 44 6.75 -4.47 2.23
CA SER A 44 7.14 -5.27 3.39
C SER A 44 6.77 -6.75 3.24
N PHE A 45 5.56 -7.03 2.77
CA PHE A 45 5.13 -8.40 2.48
C PHE A 45 5.97 -9.05 1.36
N PHE A 46 6.23 -8.33 0.28
CA PHE A 46 6.98 -8.86 -0.87
C PHE A 46 8.44 -9.15 -0.56
N HIS A 47 9.07 -8.39 0.33
CA HIS A 47 10.49 -8.52 0.66
C HIS A 47 10.75 -9.42 1.88
N TRP A 48 9.82 -9.49 2.82
CA TRP A 48 10.00 -10.19 4.09
C TRP A 48 8.93 -11.25 4.39
N ASP A 49 8.04 -11.54 3.44
CA ASP A 49 6.90 -12.45 3.61
C ASP A 49 6.05 -12.10 4.85
N ASP A 50 5.98 -10.81 5.22
CA ASP A 50 5.30 -10.32 6.42
C ASP A 50 3.76 -10.44 6.32
N PRO A 51 3.13 -11.39 7.02
CA PRO A 51 1.69 -11.61 6.95
C PRO A 51 0.88 -10.49 7.61
N GLN A 52 1.49 -9.74 8.55
CA GLN A 52 0.83 -8.61 9.19
C GLN A 52 0.71 -7.45 8.19
N ALA A 53 1.76 -7.20 7.41
CA ALA A 53 1.74 -6.19 6.37
C ALA A 53 0.69 -6.50 5.29
N LEU A 54 0.55 -7.79 4.91
CA LEU A 54 -0.52 -8.24 4.02
C LEU A 54 -1.92 -7.95 4.61
N THR A 55 -2.12 -8.26 5.89
CA THR A 55 -3.41 -8.03 6.57
C THR A 55 -3.77 -6.54 6.58
N GLN A 56 -2.82 -5.67 6.94
CA GLN A 56 -3.03 -4.23 6.95
C GLN A 56 -3.31 -3.67 5.54
N ALA A 57 -2.59 -4.17 4.51
CA ALA A 57 -2.84 -3.81 3.13
C ALA A 57 -4.30 -4.10 2.73
N ILE A 58 -4.83 -5.26 3.12
CA ILE A 58 -6.23 -5.63 2.85
C ILE A 58 -7.21 -4.74 3.62
N GLU A 59 -6.98 -4.47 4.90
CA GLU A 59 -7.85 -3.60 5.72
C GLU A 59 -7.96 -2.19 5.14
N VAL A 60 -6.84 -1.61 4.71
CA VAL A 60 -6.83 -0.30 4.03
C VAL A 60 -7.59 -0.38 2.70
N SER A 61 -7.39 -1.47 1.93
CA SER A 61 -8.08 -1.69 0.65
C SER A 61 -9.59 -1.83 0.79
N LEU A 62 -10.07 -2.43 1.89
CA LEU A 62 -11.50 -2.57 2.20
C LEU A 62 -12.11 -1.26 2.69
N SER A 63 -11.32 -0.44 3.40
CA SER A 63 -11.82 0.78 4.05
C SER A 63 -11.72 2.03 3.18
N GLN A 64 -10.88 2.03 2.14
CA GLN A 64 -10.57 3.20 1.31
C GLN A 64 -10.63 2.87 -0.18
N LYS A 65 -10.92 3.88 -1.01
CA LYS A 65 -10.84 3.72 -2.46
C LYS A 65 -9.37 3.68 -2.88
N ILE A 66 -8.95 2.54 -3.44
CA ILE A 66 -7.60 2.32 -3.96
C ILE A 66 -7.63 1.97 -5.45
N ASP A 67 -6.52 2.17 -6.13
CA ASP A 67 -6.34 1.78 -7.53
C ASP A 67 -5.58 0.45 -7.65
N PHE A 68 -6.33 -0.65 -7.82
CA PHE A 68 -5.74 -1.98 -7.99
C PHE A 68 -4.92 -2.13 -9.27
N LYS A 69 -5.25 -1.40 -10.34
CA LYS A 69 -4.48 -1.47 -11.59
C LYS A 69 -3.11 -0.84 -11.41
N GLU A 70 -3.05 0.26 -10.66
CA GLU A 70 -1.79 0.89 -10.29
C GLU A 70 -0.92 -0.04 -9.44
N ILE A 71 -1.50 -0.71 -8.45
CA ILE A 71 -0.79 -1.67 -7.59
C ILE A 71 -0.29 -2.87 -8.40
N GLU A 72 -1.09 -3.38 -9.34
CA GLU A 72 -0.69 -4.47 -10.25
C GLU A 72 0.52 -4.06 -11.11
N HIS A 73 0.45 -2.86 -11.71
CA HIS A 73 1.53 -2.34 -12.55
C HIS A 73 2.82 -2.13 -11.75
N TRP A 74 2.72 -1.55 -10.55
CA TRP A 74 3.84 -1.41 -9.63
C TRP A 74 4.42 -2.78 -9.23
N SER A 75 3.57 -3.74 -8.86
CA SER A 75 3.99 -5.11 -8.51
C SER A 75 4.69 -5.82 -9.67
N LYS A 76 4.30 -5.53 -10.92
CA LYS A 76 4.98 -6.02 -12.12
C LYS A 76 6.37 -5.44 -12.27
N LYS A 77 6.55 -4.14 -12.04
CA LYS A 77 7.88 -3.49 -12.06
C LYS A 77 8.81 -4.06 -10.99
N GLU A 78 8.27 -4.42 -9.83
CA GLU A 78 9.03 -5.07 -8.75
C GLU A 78 9.32 -6.56 -9.01
N GLY A 79 8.70 -7.17 -10.03
CA GLY A 79 8.84 -8.61 -10.29
C GLY A 79 8.07 -9.49 -9.29
N LYS A 80 7.08 -8.93 -8.59
CA LYS A 80 6.35 -9.54 -7.47
C LYS A 80 4.90 -9.90 -7.81
N LEU A 81 4.61 -10.16 -9.08
CA LEU A 81 3.26 -10.55 -9.55
C LEU A 81 2.69 -11.80 -8.86
N LYS A 82 3.55 -12.73 -8.41
CA LYS A 82 3.09 -13.91 -7.66
C LYS A 82 2.49 -13.51 -6.31
N ASP A 83 3.16 -12.62 -5.60
CA ASP A 83 2.72 -12.16 -4.29
C ASP A 83 1.55 -11.19 -4.39
N PHE A 84 1.49 -10.39 -5.45
CA PHE A 84 0.29 -9.61 -5.80
C PHE A 84 -0.94 -10.50 -5.99
N ARG A 85 -0.82 -11.65 -6.65
CA ARG A 85 -1.94 -12.60 -6.78
C ARG A 85 -2.41 -13.16 -5.44
N LYS A 86 -1.49 -13.45 -4.51
CA LYS A 86 -1.84 -13.86 -3.14
C LYS A 86 -2.65 -12.75 -2.44
N PHE A 87 -2.22 -11.50 -2.61
CA PHE A 87 -2.94 -10.34 -2.07
C PHE A 87 -4.37 -10.23 -2.62
N ILE A 88 -4.56 -10.32 -3.93
CA ILE A 88 -5.91 -10.27 -4.54
C ILE A 88 -6.78 -11.43 -4.05
N GLN A 89 -6.24 -12.65 -4.00
CA GLN A 89 -6.97 -13.80 -3.49
C GLN A 89 -7.45 -13.59 -2.05
N SER A 90 -6.56 -13.15 -1.15
CA SER A 90 -6.91 -12.87 0.25
C SER A 90 -7.88 -11.69 0.39
N TYR A 91 -7.78 -10.70 -0.49
CA TYR A 91 -8.71 -9.57 -0.54
C TYR A 91 -10.13 -10.03 -0.95
N ASP A 92 -10.25 -10.87 -1.98
CA ASP A 92 -11.53 -11.41 -2.44
C ASP A 92 -12.18 -12.29 -1.37
N GLU A 93 -11.40 -13.17 -0.73
CA GLU A 93 -11.86 -14.02 0.38
C GLU A 93 -12.45 -13.18 1.54
N LYS A 94 -11.79 -12.10 1.93
CA LYS A 94 -12.26 -11.20 3.00
C LYS A 94 -13.44 -10.33 2.56
N THR A 95 -13.53 -9.96 1.29
CA THR A 95 -14.67 -9.22 0.73
C THR A 95 -15.94 -10.06 0.79
N VAL A 96 -15.85 -11.36 0.47
CA VAL A 96 -16.97 -12.29 0.58
C VAL A 96 -17.37 -12.53 2.04
N ALA A 97 -16.40 -12.62 2.95
CA ALA A 97 -16.66 -12.78 4.37
C ALA A 97 -17.33 -11.55 5.00
N ALA A 98 -17.01 -10.33 4.53
CA ALA A 98 -17.60 -9.09 5.02
C ALA A 98 -19.07 -8.86 4.57
N GLN A 99 -19.59 -9.67 3.63
CA GLN A 99 -20.98 -9.62 3.15
C GLN A 99 -21.91 -10.65 3.84
N LYS A 100 -21.38 -11.45 4.78
CA LYS A 100 -22.12 -12.44 5.57
C LYS A 100 -22.38 -11.93 6.98
#